data_AF-A0A843IYF6-F1
#
_entry.id   AF-A0A843IYF6-F1
#
_cell.length_a   1.000
_cell.length_b   1.000
_cell.length_c   1.000
_cell.angle_alpha   90.00
_cell.angle_beta   90.00
_cell.angle_gamma   90.00
#
_symmetry.space_group_name_H-M   'P 1'
#
loop_
_entity.id
_entity.type
_entity.pdbx_description
1 polymer ?
#
loop_
_entity_poly.entity_id
_entity_poly.type
_entity_poly.pdbx_seq_one_letter_code
_entity_poly.pdbx_strand_id
1 'polypeptide(L)' 'GVPYEHTWSCYRNNENACGTCDSCYYRLKAFNEIGIEDPIPYEKAIVEINKKAPAKFKRLL' A
#
# COMPACT_ATOMS: atom_id res chain seq x y z
N GLY A 1 -3.41 15.95 10.94
CA GLY A 1 -2.87 14.80 10.19
C GLY A 1 -3.01 15.07 8.70
N VAL A 2 -2.51 14.16 7.86
CA VAL A 2 -2.68 14.24 6.40
C VAL A 2 -3.99 13.54 6.01
N PRO A 3 -4.87 14.15 5.18
CA PRO A 3 -6.10 13.51 4.71
C PRO A 3 -5.79 12.52 3.57
N TYR A 4 -5.39 11.29 3.91
CA TYR A 4 -4.92 10.30 2.95
C TYR A 4 -5.99 9.85 1.94
N GLU A 5 -7.27 9.97 2.27
CA GLU A 5 -8.43 9.76 1.40
C GLU A 5 -8.47 10.71 0.19
N HIS A 6 -7.73 11.83 0.24
CA HIS A 6 -7.62 12.80 -0.84
C HIS A 6 -6.26 12.76 -1.54
N THR A 7 -5.43 11.76 -1.24
CA THR A 7 -4.10 11.61 -1.84
C THR A 7 -4.09 10.51 -2.88
N TRP A 8 -3.21 10.65 -3.87
CA TRP A 8 -3.07 9.69 -4.95
C TRP A 8 -1.61 9.32 -5.17
N SER A 9 -1.34 8.03 -5.32
CA SER A 9 0.00 7.52 -5.62
C SER A 9 0.03 6.68 -6.89
N CYS A 10 -1.10 6.14 -7.35
CA CYS A 10 -1.14 5.25 -8.50
C CYS A 10 -0.62 5.94 -9.77
N TYR A 11 0.17 5.23 -10.58
CA TYR A 11 0.63 5.73 -11.88
C TYR A 11 -0.49 5.85 -12.92
N ARG A 12 -1.64 5.25 -12.66
CA ARG A 12 -2.81 5.32 -13.53
C ARG A 12 -3.77 6.37 -13.00
N ASN A 13 -4.45 7.04 -13.91
CA ASN A 13 -5.50 8.02 -13.60
C ASN A 13 -6.87 7.38 -13.84
N ASN A 14 -7.14 6.28 -13.14
CA ASN A 14 -8.41 5.56 -13.17
C ASN A 14 -9.31 6.04 -12.02
N GLU A 15 -10.57 5.62 -12.00
CA GLU A 15 -11.49 5.89 -10.88
C GLU A 15 -10.96 5.31 -9.56
N ASN A 16 -10.44 4.08 -9.61
CA ASN A 16 -9.83 3.39 -8.47
C ASN A 16 -8.33 3.16 -8.71
N ALA A 17 -7.54 3.08 -7.64
CA ALA A 17 -6.12 2.78 -7.76
C ALA A 17 -5.93 1.36 -8.34
N CYS A 18 -5.00 1.19 -9.28
CA CYS A 18 -4.93 -0.06 -10.05
C CYS A 18 -4.55 -1.31 -9.25
N GLY A 19 -3.95 -1.13 -8.07
CA GLY A 19 -3.47 -2.23 -7.24
C GLY A 19 -2.36 -3.08 -7.88
N THR A 20 -1.72 -2.70 -8.98
CA THR A 20 -0.68 -3.56 -9.61
C THR A 20 0.55 -2.83 -10.11
N CYS A 21 0.70 -1.54 -9.79
CA CYS A 21 1.92 -0.79 -10.09
C CYS A 21 2.80 -0.64 -8.85
N ASP A 22 4.09 -0.35 -9.03
CA ASP A 22 5.06 -0.23 -7.93
C ASP A 22 4.63 0.80 -6.89
N SER A 23 4.05 1.92 -7.32
CA SER A 23 3.57 2.95 -6.40
C SER A 23 2.39 2.47 -5.55
N CYS A 24 1.46 1.70 -6.13
CA CYS A 24 0.39 1.05 -5.36
C CYS A 24 0.97 0.06 -4.34
N TYR A 25 1.99 -0.72 -4.73
CA TYR A 25 2.66 -1.67 -3.83
C TYR A 25 3.27 -0.96 -2.62
N TYR A 26 4.06 0.10 -2.82
CA TYR A 26 4.69 0.81 -1.71
C TYR A 26 3.68 1.54 -0.81
N ARG A 27 2.62 2.10 -1.39
CA ARG A 27 1.55 2.73 -0.63
C ARG A 27 0.83 1.70 0.27
N LEU A 28 0.36 0.60 -0.31
CA LEU A 28 -0.32 -0.47 0.44
C LEU A 28 0.59 -1.10 1.50
N LYS A 29 1.88 -1.28 1.19
CA LYS A 29 2.87 -1.77 2.15
C LYS A 29 3.01 -0.82 3.35
N ALA A 30 3.09 0.49 3.11
CA ALA A 30 3.24 1.47 4.19
C ALA A 30 2.03 1.47 5.14
N PHE A 31 0.81 1.41 4.60
CA PHE A 31 -0.42 1.28 5.39
C PHE A 31 -0.46 -0.05 6.17
N ASN A 32 -0.09 -1.15 5.53
CA ASN A 32 -0.01 -2.46 6.17
C ASN A 32 1.01 -2.51 7.32
N GLU A 33 2.20 -1.90 7.16
CA GLU A 33 3.26 -1.88 8.17
C GLU A 33 2.85 -1.17 9.47
N ILE A 34 1.91 -0.21 9.38
CA ILE A 34 1.35 0.49 10.54
C ILE A 34 0.01 -0.09 11.02
N GLY A 35 -0.46 -1.18 10.39
CA GLY A 35 -1.70 -1.86 10.75
C GLY A 35 -2.97 -1.06 10.45
N ILE A 36 -2.91 -0.16 9.46
CA ILE A 36 -4.05 0.66 9.02
C ILE A 36 -4.44 0.24 7.59
N GLU A 37 -5.73 0.28 7.28
CA GLU A 37 -6.21 0.10 5.91
C GLU A 37 -6.05 1.40 5.10
N ASP A 38 -5.59 1.28 3.85
CA ASP A 38 -5.47 2.45 2.96
C ASP A 38 -6.86 2.98 2.59
N PRO A 39 -7.17 4.28 2.81
CA PRO A 39 -8.54 4.78 2.68
C PRO A 39 -9.03 5.01 1.24
N ILE A 40 -8.27 4.64 0.21
CA ILE A 40 -8.68 4.79 -1.20
C ILE A 40 -9.12 3.45 -1.83
N PRO A 41 -10.05 3.44 -2.78
CA PRO A 41 -10.49 2.22 -3.45
C PRO A 41 -9.46 1.69 -4.45
N TYR A 42 -9.48 0.37 -4.66
CA TYR A 42 -8.58 -0.34 -5.58
C TYR A 42 -9.36 -1.22 -6.58
N GLU A 43 -8.92 -1.26 -7.83
CA GLU A 43 -9.49 -2.15 -8.87
C GLU A 43 -9.17 -3.63 -8.62
N LYS A 44 -7.97 -3.89 -8.11
CA LYS A 44 -7.47 -5.24 -7.81
C LYS A 44 -6.99 -5.28 -6.36
N ALA A 45 -7.51 -6.24 -5.61
CA ALA A 45 -6.96 -6.57 -4.30
C ALA A 45 -5.55 -7.14 -4.49
N ILE A 46 -4.52 -6.50 -3.94
CA ILE A 46 -3.19 -7.15 -3.86
C ILE A 46 -3.28 -8.21 -2.78
N VAL A 47 -3.57 -9.44 -3.19
CA VAL A 47 -3.76 -10.57 -2.26
C VAL A 47 -2.45 -11.03 -1.60
N GLU A 48 -1.29 -10.48 -1.98
CA GLU A 48 0.02 -11.01 -1.60
C GLU A 48 0.71 -10.34 -0.40
N ILE A 49 0.22 -9.20 0.10
CA ILE A 49 0.75 -8.60 1.35
C ILE A 49 0.36 -9.38 2.61
N ASN A 50 -0.46 -10.43 2.49
CA ASN A 50 -1.03 -11.18 3.60
C ASN A 50 -0.23 -12.38 4.14
N LYS A 51 1.11 -12.45 3.98
CA LYS A 51 1.86 -13.61 4.53
C LYS A 51 3.11 -13.37 5.36
N LYS A 52 3.58 -12.14 5.62
CA LYS A 52 4.67 -11.90 6.60
C LYS A 52 4.92 -10.42 6.88
N ALA A 53 4.43 -9.93 8.03
CA ALA A 53 5.07 -8.82 8.74
C ALA A 53 5.26 -9.25 10.21
N PRO A 54 6.39 -8.96 10.89
CA PRO A 54 7.63 -8.35 10.44
C PRO A 54 8.80 -9.35 10.53
N ALA A 55 9.56 -9.55 9.44
CA ALA A 55 10.96 -9.93 9.64
C ALA A 55 11.65 -8.65 10.10
N LYS A 56 11.86 -8.52 11.42
CA LYS A 56 12.79 -7.54 11.99
C LYS A 56 14.03 -7.56 11.11
N PHE A 57 14.27 -6.49 10.35
CA PHE A 57 15.45 -6.37 9.52
C PHE A 57 16.62 -6.19 10.49
N LYS A 58 17.16 -7.31 11.01
CA LYS A 58 18.47 -7.30 11.64
C LYS A 58 19.43 -6.94 10.52
N ARG A 59 19.80 -5.67 10.47
CA ARG A 59 21.00 -5.20 9.80
C ARG A 59 22.14 -5.97 10.47
N LEU A 60 22.56 -7.07 9.85
CA LEU A 60 23.84 -7.69 10.18
C LEU A 60 24.89 -6.63 9.83
N LEU A 61 25.61 -6.22 10.87
CA LEU A 61 26.89 -5.51 10.74
C LEU A 61 27.84 -6.34 9.89
#